data_AF-A5KSA1-F1
#
_entry.id   AF-A5KSA1-F1
#
_cell.length_a   1.000
_cell.length_b   1.000
_cell.length_c   1.000
_cell.angle_alpha   90.00
_cell.angle_beta   90.00
_cell.angle_gamma   90.00
#
_symmetry.space_group_name_H-M   'P 1'
#
loop_
_entity.id
_entity.type
_entity.pdbx_description
1 polymer ?
#
loop_
_entity_poly.entity_id
_entity_poly.type
_entity_poly.pdbx_seq_one_letter_code
_entity_poly.pdbx_strand_id
1 'polypeptide(L)'
;MNANSLVSGSGKSSLIHQVFLKRYPDAIVVDQTPVGTSNRSNPATYVGIMDVIRKAFAKANKADAGLFSFNSKGACDNCKGAGFLTTDLGFLDDARTPCDVCGGKRFKDEV
;
A
#
# COMPACT_ATOMS: atom_id res chain seq x y z
N MET A 1 23.58 -17.74 -1.18
CA MET A 1 22.96 -16.84 -2.18
C MET A 1 23.22 -17.47 -3.54
N ASN A 2 22.17 -17.89 -4.25
CA ASN A 2 22.30 -18.49 -5.59
C ASN A 2 21.77 -17.49 -6.61
N ALA A 3 22.55 -17.16 -7.64
CA ALA A 3 22.15 -16.24 -8.70
C ALA A 3 22.03 -17.01 -10.02
N ASN A 4 20.86 -16.95 -10.65
CA ASN A 4 20.61 -17.59 -11.95
C ASN A 4 20.80 -16.57 -13.09
N SER A 5 22.04 -16.43 -13.58
CA SER A 5 22.39 -15.60 -14.73
C SER A 5 22.21 -16.36 -16.05
N LEU A 6 20.97 -16.45 -16.53
CA LEU A 6 20.67 -17.03 -17.85
C LEU A 6 20.03 -16.00 -18.77
N VAL A 7 20.20 -16.15 -20.09
CA VAL A 7 19.59 -15.32 -21.13
C VAL A 7 18.04 -15.36 -21.10
N SER A 8 17.36 -14.31 -21.57
CA SER A 8 15.90 -14.32 -21.71
C SER A 8 15.41 -15.51 -22.55
N GLY A 9 14.28 -16.12 -22.17
CA GLY A 9 13.73 -17.30 -22.86
C GLY A 9 14.32 -18.65 -22.43
N SER A 10 15.35 -18.70 -21.57
CA SER A 10 15.98 -19.95 -21.11
C SER A 10 15.14 -20.80 -20.14
N GLY A 11 13.85 -20.50 -19.95
CA GLY A 11 12.96 -21.25 -19.06
C GLY A 11 13.12 -20.99 -17.55
N LYS A 12 13.87 -19.97 -17.11
CA LYS A 12 14.02 -19.62 -15.67
C LYS A 12 12.70 -19.50 -14.93
N SER A 13 11.75 -18.76 -15.51
CA SER A 13 10.43 -18.52 -14.89
C SER A 13 9.63 -19.81 -14.79
N SER A 14 9.66 -20.65 -15.83
CA SER A 14 9.00 -21.96 -15.79
C SER A 14 9.61 -22.87 -14.72
N LEU A 15 10.94 -22.89 -14.60
CA LEU A 15 11.63 -23.66 -13.56
C LEU A 15 11.20 -23.22 -12.15
N ILE A 16 11.20 -21.92 -11.88
CA ILE A 16 10.81 -21.41 -10.56
C ILE A 16 9.30 -21.61 -10.31
N HIS A 17 8.43 -21.06 -11.16
CA HIS A 17 7.00 -21.00 -10.87
C HIS A 17 6.25 -22.33 -11.11
N GLN A 18 6.69 -23.18 -12.04
CA GLN A 18 5.95 -24.39 -12.41
C GLN A 18 6.54 -25.66 -11.80
N VAL A 19 7.82 -25.69 -11.47
CA VAL A 19 8.52 -26.88 -10.96
C VAL A 19 8.94 -26.70 -9.50
N PHE A 20 9.74 -25.67 -9.21
CA PHE A 20 10.34 -25.49 -7.88
C PHE A 20 9.29 -25.30 -6.79
N LEU A 21 8.34 -24.38 -6.97
CA LEU A 21 7.30 -24.11 -5.96
C LEU A 21 6.36 -25.29 -5.73
N LYS A 22 6.10 -26.11 -6.75
CA LYS A 22 5.33 -27.35 -6.57
C LYS A 22 6.08 -28.37 -5.71
N ARG A 23 7.42 -28.39 -5.81
CA ARG A 23 8.27 -29.33 -5.07
C ARG A 23 8.56 -28.86 -3.63
N TYR A 24 8.56 -27.56 -3.41
CA TYR A 24 8.84 -26.89 -2.14
C TYR A 24 7.70 -25.93 -1.77
N PRO A 25 6.59 -26.42 -1.21
CA PRO A 25 5.40 -25.62 -0.95
C PRO A 25 5.62 -24.51 0.10
N ASP A 26 6.60 -24.67 0.99
CA ASP A 26 6.96 -23.66 2.00
C ASP A 26 7.85 -22.54 1.42
N ALA A 27 8.26 -22.64 0.15
CA ALA A 27 9.07 -21.61 -0.49
C ALA A 27 8.22 -20.36 -0.76
N ILE A 28 8.74 -19.20 -0.37
CA ILE A 28 8.12 -17.90 -0.61
C ILE A 28 8.74 -17.26 -1.84
N VAL A 29 7.91 -16.88 -2.80
CA VAL A 29 8.33 -16.04 -3.93
C VAL A 29 8.11 -14.58 -3.57
N VAL A 30 9.19 -13.80 -3.63
CA VAL A 30 9.12 -12.35 -3.65
C VAL A 30 9.27 -11.92 -5.10
N ASP A 31 8.19 -11.41 -5.69
CA ASP A 31 8.14 -11.00 -7.10
C ASP A 31 7.98 -9.47 -7.24
N GLN A 32 7.63 -9.04 -8.45
CA GLN A 32 7.43 -7.62 -8.80
C GLN A 32 5.94 -7.28 -8.93
N THR A 33 5.04 -8.13 -8.43
CA THR A 33 3.63 -7.79 -8.43
C THR A 33 3.38 -6.58 -7.53
N PRO A 34 2.41 -5.70 -7.88
CA PRO A 34 2.11 -4.54 -7.07
C PRO A 34 1.77 -4.95 -5.63
N VAL A 35 2.42 -4.29 -4.68
CA VAL A 35 2.31 -4.54 -3.23
C VAL A 35 0.89 -4.33 -2.69
N GLY A 36 0.05 -3.57 -3.40
CA GLY A 36 -1.37 -3.42 -3.06
C GLY A 36 -2.21 -3.04 -4.28
N THR A 37 -3.51 -3.35 -4.20
CA THR A 37 -4.49 -3.12 -5.27
C THR A 37 -5.23 -1.80 -5.13
N SER A 38 -5.02 -1.06 -4.03
CA SER A 38 -5.72 0.20 -3.76
C SER A 38 -4.75 1.33 -3.45
N ASN A 39 -5.18 2.55 -3.77
CA ASN A 39 -4.48 3.81 -3.46
C ASN A 39 -4.28 4.08 -1.95
N ARG A 40 -4.90 3.26 -1.09
CA ARG A 40 -4.74 3.31 0.36
C ARG A 40 -3.60 2.42 0.86
N SER A 41 -3.10 1.53 -0.01
CA SER A 41 -1.97 0.66 0.29
C SER A 41 -0.67 1.46 0.16
N ASN A 42 0.18 1.34 1.17
CA ASN A 42 1.52 1.90 1.18
C ASN A 42 2.45 0.94 1.97
N PRO A 43 3.78 1.16 1.96
CA PRO A 43 4.70 0.28 2.66
C PRO A 43 4.36 0.10 4.14
N ALA A 44 3.93 1.16 4.83
CA ALA A 44 3.61 1.10 6.25
C ALA A 44 2.36 0.26 6.56
N THR A 45 1.35 0.27 5.68
CA THR A 45 0.20 -0.64 5.81
C THR A 45 0.54 -2.06 5.40
N TYR A 46 1.42 -2.23 4.40
CA TYR A 46 1.79 -3.56 3.90
C TYR A 46 2.59 -4.37 4.93
N VAL A 47 3.57 -3.74 5.58
CA VAL A 47 4.36 -4.39 6.64
C VAL A 47 3.68 -4.35 8.01
N GLY A 48 2.48 -3.75 8.11
CA GLY A 48 1.69 -3.70 9.35
C GLY A 48 2.15 -2.66 10.39
N ILE A 49 3.23 -1.91 10.17
CA ILE A 49 3.76 -0.93 11.13
C ILE A 49 2.79 0.23 11.41
N MET A 50 1.88 0.53 10.48
CA MET A 50 0.88 1.59 10.66
C MET A 50 0.00 1.37 11.90
N ASP A 51 -0.29 0.11 12.26
CA ASP A 51 -1.07 -0.21 13.47
C ASP A 51 -0.29 0.14 14.76
N VAL A 52 1.00 -0.14 14.78
CA VAL A 52 1.89 0.20 15.91
C VAL A 52 1.95 1.72 16.09
N ILE A 53 2.14 2.47 15.00
CA ILE A 53 2.19 3.94 15.01
C ILE A 53 0.87 4.51 15.55
N ARG A 54 -0.27 4.07 15.01
CA ARG A 54 -1.60 4.51 15.44
C ARG A 54 -1.84 4.31 16.93
N LYS A 55 -1.50 3.12 17.45
CA LYS A 55 -1.66 2.78 18.87
C LYS A 55 -0.76 3.65 19.75
N ALA A 56 0.46 3.94 19.31
CA ALA A 56 1.38 4.81 20.05
C ALA A 56 0.84 6.25 20.15
N PHE A 57 0.36 6.83 19.05
CA PHE A 57 -0.23 8.17 19.04
C PHE A 57 -1.50 8.24 19.90
N ALA A 58 -2.39 7.24 19.80
CA ALA A 58 -3.57 7.15 20.66
C ALA A 58 -3.23 7.11 22.14
N LYS A 59 -2.24 6.29 22.53
CA LYS A 59 -1.79 6.22 23.91
C LYS A 59 -1.24 7.55 24.41
N ALA A 60 -0.41 8.23 23.60
CA ALA A 60 0.18 9.52 23.96
C ALA A 60 -0.88 10.62 24.15
N ASN A 61 -1.93 10.62 23.33
CA ASN A 61 -2.96 11.65 23.33
C ASN A 61 -4.23 11.28 24.13
N LYS A 62 -4.26 10.10 24.77
CA LYS A 62 -5.46 9.55 25.45
C LYS A 62 -6.71 9.58 24.54
N ALA A 63 -6.50 9.26 23.27
CA ALA A 63 -7.50 9.37 22.23
C ALA A 63 -7.76 8.01 21.55
N ASP A 64 -8.86 7.91 20.79
CA ASP A 64 -9.17 6.69 20.04
C ASP A 64 -8.13 6.45 18.94
N ALA A 65 -7.64 5.21 18.83
CA ALA A 65 -6.70 4.84 17.76
C ALA A 65 -7.27 5.19 16.40
N GLY A 66 -8.58 5.01 16.16
CA GLY A 66 -9.27 5.33 14.89
C GLY A 66 -9.02 6.74 14.35
N LEU A 67 -8.73 7.72 15.21
CA LEU A 67 -8.37 9.08 14.80
C LEU A 67 -7.03 9.13 14.04
N PHE A 68 -6.09 8.24 14.32
CA PHE A 68 -4.80 8.22 13.63
C PHE A 68 -4.79 7.32 12.37
N SER A 69 -5.96 6.92 11.85
CA SER A 69 -6.07 6.18 10.56
C SER A 69 -6.80 6.99 9.50
N PHE A 70 -6.13 7.15 8.37
CA PHE A 70 -6.73 7.65 7.13
C PHE A 70 -7.73 6.66 6.50
N ASN A 71 -7.87 5.45 7.04
CA ASN A 71 -8.91 4.47 6.65
C ASN A 71 -10.10 4.47 7.63
N SER A 72 -10.13 5.35 8.64
CA SER A 72 -11.14 5.33 9.71
C SER A 72 -11.52 6.77 10.12
N LYS A 73 -11.86 6.98 11.40
CA LYS A 73 -12.44 8.22 11.93
C LYS A 73 -11.64 9.49 11.64
N GLY A 74 -10.32 9.39 11.57
CA GLY A 74 -9.47 10.54 11.30
C GLY A 74 -9.33 10.93 9.84
N ALA A 75 -9.86 10.14 8.91
CA ALA A 75 -9.74 10.42 7.49
C ALA A 75 -10.33 11.78 7.14
N CYS A 76 -9.64 12.55 6.30
CA CYS A 76 -10.21 13.74 5.67
C CYS A 76 -11.50 13.34 4.93
N ASP A 77 -12.62 14.00 5.26
CA ASP A 77 -13.93 13.65 4.68
C ASP A 77 -13.98 13.92 3.16
N ASN A 78 -13.30 14.96 2.69
CA ASN A 78 -13.28 15.36 1.27
C ASN A 78 -12.64 14.29 0.37
N CYS A 79 -11.39 13.90 0.68
CA CYS A 79 -10.68 12.88 -0.10
C CYS A 79 -10.85 11.45 0.45
N LYS A 80 -11.67 11.26 1.49
CA LYS A 80 -11.88 9.97 2.19
C LYS A 80 -10.56 9.30 2.57
N GLY A 81 -9.59 10.09 3.03
CA GLY A 81 -8.24 9.64 3.40
C GLY A 81 -7.30 9.25 2.25
N ALA A 82 -7.68 9.48 0.99
CA ALA A 82 -6.79 9.22 -0.14
C ALA A 82 -5.60 10.18 -0.17
N GLY A 83 -5.80 11.45 0.20
CA GLY A 83 -4.81 12.55 0.09
C GLY A 83 -4.85 13.27 -1.26
N PHE A 84 -5.66 12.80 -2.20
CA PHE A 84 -5.84 13.40 -3.52
C PHE A 84 -7.28 13.18 -4.00
N LEU A 85 -7.70 14.00 -4.95
CA LEU A 85 -8.91 13.80 -5.72
C LEU A 85 -8.51 13.21 -7.08
N THR A 86 -9.28 12.24 -7.55
CA THR A 86 -9.10 11.64 -8.87
C THR A 86 -10.08 12.28 -9.83
N THR A 87 -9.55 12.80 -10.94
CA THR A 87 -10.35 13.26 -12.08
C THR A 87 -10.29 12.19 -13.16
N ASP A 88 -11.44 11.61 -13.47
CA ASP A 88 -11.62 10.66 -14.57
C ASP A 88 -11.50 11.43 -15.90
N LEU A 89 -10.55 10.99 -16.74
CA LEU A 89 -10.29 11.56 -18.06
C LEU A 89 -10.77 10.65 -19.20
N GLY A 90 -11.60 9.66 -18.89
CA GLY A 90 -12.24 8.73 -19.82
C GLY A 90 -11.23 7.77 -20.45
N PHE A 91 -10.82 8.06 -21.68
CA PHE A 91 -9.87 7.21 -22.41
C PHE A 91 -8.41 7.44 -22.03
N LEU A 92 -8.13 8.52 -21.30
CA LEU A 92 -6.80 8.84 -20.80
C LEU A 92 -6.64 8.35 -19.36
N ASP A 93 -5.38 8.24 -18.92
CA ASP A 93 -5.08 7.91 -17.53
C ASP A 93 -5.65 8.98 -16.58
N ASP A 94 -6.26 8.51 -15.49
CA ASP A 94 -6.81 9.37 -14.45
C ASP A 94 -5.77 10.37 -13.90
N ALA A 95 -6.16 11.63 -13.82
CA ALA A 95 -5.35 12.66 -13.18
C ALA A 95 -5.59 12.69 -11.67
N ARG A 96 -4.52 12.86 -10.89
CA ARG A 96 -4.60 13.00 -9.42
C ARG A 96 -4.11 14.38 -9.01
N THR A 97 -4.97 15.09 -8.29
CA THR A 97 -4.66 16.41 -7.73
C THR A 97 -4.64 16.31 -6.21
N PRO A 98 -3.63 16.87 -5.51
CA PRO A 98 -3.63 16.92 -4.06
C PRO A 98 -4.95 17.46 -3.51
N CYS A 99 -5.46 16.86 -2.45
CA CYS A 99 -6.69 17.34 -1.82
C CYS A 99 -6.43 18.74 -1.24
N ASP A 100 -7.22 19.71 -1.68
CA ASP A 100 -7.20 21.11 -1.27
C ASP A 100 -7.52 21.30 0.22
N VAL A 101 -8.50 20.55 0.73
CA VAL A 101 -8.93 20.63 2.13
C VAL A 101 -7.83 20.19 3.10
N CYS A 102 -7.21 19.02 2.87
CA CYS A 102 -6.18 18.50 3.78
C CYS A 102 -4.74 18.78 3.33
N GLY A 103 -4.53 19.46 2.21
CA GLY A 103 -3.21 19.65 1.59
C GLY A 103 -2.46 18.32 1.32
N GLY A 104 -3.20 17.24 1.07
CA GLY A 104 -2.65 15.90 0.91
C GLY A 104 -2.27 15.14 2.19
N LYS A 105 -2.48 15.72 3.37
CA LYS A 105 -2.17 15.07 4.67
C LYS A 105 -3.00 13.82 4.95
N ARG A 106 -4.14 13.64 4.27
CA ARG A 106 -5.10 12.51 4.41
C ARG A 106 -5.97 12.53 5.67
N PHE A 107 -5.73 13.44 6.61
CA PHE A 107 -6.44 13.55 7.88
C PHE A 107 -7.27 14.83 7.97
N LYS A 108 -8.21 14.87 8.92
CA LYS A 108 -8.90 16.11 9.34
C LYS A 108 -7.90 17.01 10.07
N ASP A 109 -8.11 18.33 10.05
CA ASP A 109 -7.20 19.28 10.69
C ASP A 109 -7.15 19.16 12.22
N GLU A 110 -8.19 18.58 12.82
CA GLU A 110 -8.33 18.33 14.26
C GLU A 110 -7.55 17.09 14.76
N VAL A 111 -6.92 16.32 13.85
CA VAL A 111 -6.10 15.14 14.14
C VAL A 111 -4.63 15.48 14.05
#